data_AF-A0A931WRS5-F1
#
_entry.id   AF-A0A931WRS5-F1
#
_cell.length_a   1.000
_cell.length_b   1.000
_cell.length_c   1.000
_cell.angle_alpha   90.00
_cell.angle_beta   90.00
_cell.angle_gamma   90.00
#
_symmetry.space_group_name_H-M   'P 1'
#
loop_
_entity.id
_entity.type
_entity.pdbx_description
1 polymer ?
#
loop_
_entity_poly.entity_id
_entity_poly.type
_entity_poly.pdbx_seq_one_letter_code
_entity_poly.pdbx_strand_id
1 'polypeptide(L)'
;MKHKGNFGFRISDFGFVCLFLVAFTMTCSAQTIAEIARQERERQKRVEAGAKVVVVTQGVPATTGAASGSTTSAPTAPAAPSGAPAMAKPAGPLDNQGRDEKYWRGAFQAARAEMKRAEDKVAITELKLKDLNSQMLLNSALYNREYRLGPQITDTQKELDTAKKDAEQAKKKVADLEDQLRRSNGLPGWAR
;
A
#
# COMPACT_ATOMS: atom_id res chain seq x y z
N MET A 1 -26.57 -18.86 -69.88
CA MET A 1 -27.28 -19.04 -68.59
C MET A 1 -26.62 -18.11 -67.58
N LYS A 2 -27.26 -17.00 -67.17
CA LYS A 2 -28.10 -16.88 -65.95
C LYS A 2 -27.34 -17.45 -64.74
N HIS A 3 -26.89 -16.69 -63.73
CA HIS A 3 -27.61 -15.67 -62.98
C HIS A 3 -26.72 -14.55 -62.41
N LYS A 4 -27.29 -13.34 -62.45
CA LYS A 4 -27.01 -12.17 -61.60
C LYS A 4 -27.17 -12.52 -60.10
N GLY A 5 -26.32 -11.92 -59.27
CA GLY A 5 -26.53 -11.75 -57.84
C GLY A 5 -25.87 -10.46 -57.35
N ASN A 6 -26.54 -9.32 -57.56
CA ASN A 6 -26.17 -8.03 -56.97
C ASN A 6 -26.51 -8.05 -55.47
N PHE A 7 -25.49 -8.07 -54.60
CA PHE A 7 -25.68 -7.68 -53.19
C PHE A 7 -25.48 -6.16 -53.06
N GLY A 8 -26.58 -5.43 -53.27
CA GLY A 8 -26.65 -4.00 -52.96
C GLY A 8 -26.81 -3.83 -51.45
N PHE A 9 -25.71 -3.59 -50.74
CA PHE A 9 -25.73 -3.19 -49.35
C PHE A 9 -26.21 -1.73 -49.25
N ARG A 10 -27.47 -1.53 -48.87
CA ARG A 10 -28.07 -0.21 -48.73
C ARG A 10 -27.51 0.47 -47.47
N ILE A 11 -26.91 1.64 -47.67
CA ILE A 11 -26.40 2.59 -46.66
C ILE A 11 -27.52 3.14 -45.72
N SER A 12 -28.76 2.67 -45.88
CA SER A 12 -29.94 3.10 -45.12
C SER A 12 -30.19 2.33 -43.82
N ASP A 13 -29.47 1.24 -43.52
CA ASP A 13 -29.72 0.41 -42.32
C ASP A 13 -28.73 0.66 -41.17
N PHE A 14 -27.67 1.44 -41.39
CA PHE A 14 -26.71 1.79 -40.33
C PHE A 14 -27.18 2.94 -39.41
N GLY A 15 -28.14 3.75 -39.85
CA GLY A 15 -28.64 4.89 -39.08
C GLY A 15 -29.52 4.49 -37.89
N PHE A 16 -30.17 3.33 -37.93
CA PHE A 16 -31.07 2.89 -36.86
C PHE A 16 -30.37 2.07 -35.77
N VAL A 17 -29.22 1.45 -36.07
CA VAL A 17 -28.41 0.73 -35.08
C VAL A 17 -27.55 1.69 -34.25
N CYS A 18 -27.15 2.84 -34.80
CA CYS A 18 -26.39 3.85 -34.05
C CYS A 18 -27.24 4.65 -33.04
N LEU A 19 -28.57 4.71 -33.17
CA LEU A 19 -29.41 5.45 -32.22
C LEU A 19 -29.82 4.63 -30.98
N PHE A 20 -29.72 3.30 -31.02
CA PHE A 20 -30.01 2.44 -29.86
C PHE A 20 -28.78 2.07 -29.03
N LEU A 21 -27.57 2.34 -29.52
CA LEU A 21 -26.32 2.01 -28.81
C LEU A 21 -25.76 3.15 -27.93
N VAL A 22 -26.44 4.30 -27.87
CA VAL A 22 -26.01 5.49 -27.10
C VAL A 22 -26.83 5.71 -25.81
N ALA A 23 -27.88 4.92 -25.56
CA ALA A 23 -28.81 5.16 -24.45
C ALA A 23 -28.60 4.29 -23.19
N PHE A 24 -27.53 3.48 -23.09
CA PHE A 24 -27.36 2.52 -21.96
C PHE A 24 -26.05 2.63 -21.15
N THR A 25 -25.28 3.72 -21.24
CA THR A 25 -24.07 3.90 -20.40
C THR A 25 -24.17 5.02 -19.36
N MET A 26 -25.38 5.48 -19.04
CA MET A 26 -25.61 6.40 -17.91
C MET A 26 -26.46 5.72 -16.84
N THR A 27 -25.83 4.92 -15.97
CA THR A 27 -26.39 4.61 -14.64
C THR A 27 -25.25 4.25 -13.66
N CYS A 28 -25.06 5.17 -12.72
CA CYS A 28 -24.63 4.98 -11.33
C CYS A 28 -23.18 4.52 -11.01
N SER A 29 -22.30 5.50 -10.81
CA SER A 29 -21.38 5.50 -9.66
C SER A 29 -21.10 6.93 -9.18
N ALA A 30 -22.16 7.68 -8.86
CA ALA A 30 -22.06 8.92 -8.09
C ALA A 30 -22.30 8.61 -6.61
N GLN A 31 -21.47 7.75 -6.01
CA GLN A 31 -21.31 7.74 -4.56
C GLN A 31 -20.35 8.89 -4.24
N THR A 32 -20.98 9.95 -3.77
CA THR A 32 -20.46 11.28 -3.46
C THR A 32 -19.17 11.23 -2.65
N ILE A 33 -18.11 11.89 -3.13
CA ILE A 33 -16.85 12.14 -2.41
C ILE A 33 -17.13 12.80 -1.03
N ALA A 34 -18.23 13.53 -0.91
CA ALA A 34 -18.71 14.12 0.33
C ALA A 34 -19.12 13.08 1.40
N GLU A 35 -19.66 11.92 1.00
CA GLU A 35 -20.01 10.83 1.92
C GLU A 35 -18.73 10.20 2.50
N ILE A 36 -17.73 9.97 1.66
CA ILE A 36 -16.42 9.41 2.06
C ILE A 36 -15.71 10.37 3.02
N ALA A 37 -15.77 11.68 2.76
CA ALA A 37 -15.20 12.69 3.66
C ALA A 37 -15.91 12.78 5.01
N ARG A 38 -17.23 12.55 5.07
CA ARG A 38 -17.98 12.49 6.34
C ARG A 38 -17.65 11.23 7.12
N GLN A 39 -17.54 10.08 6.44
CA GLN A 39 -17.20 8.80 7.07
C GLN A 39 -15.79 8.82 7.68
N GLU A 40 -14.81 9.46 7.03
CA GLU A 40 -13.46 9.59 7.60
C GLU A 40 -13.43 10.55 8.81
N ARG A 41 -14.24 11.62 8.83
CA ARG A 41 -14.39 12.50 10.00
C ARG A 41 -15.03 11.79 11.18
N GLU A 42 -16.01 10.91 10.95
CA GLU A 42 -16.60 10.10 12.03
C GLU A 42 -15.64 9.05 12.59
N ARG A 43 -14.79 8.46 11.73
CA ARG A 43 -13.73 7.54 12.18
C ARG A 43 -12.70 8.27 13.04
N GLN A 44 -12.28 9.48 12.64
CA GLN A 44 -11.34 10.30 13.41
C GLN A 44 -11.91 10.68 14.78
N LYS A 45 -13.19 11.07 14.87
CA LYS A 45 -13.85 11.34 16.17
C LYS A 45 -13.89 10.13 17.09
N ARG A 46 -14.07 8.91 16.55
CA ARG A 46 -14.03 7.66 17.33
C ARG A 46 -12.62 7.32 17.81
N VAL A 47 -11.59 7.65 17.04
CA VAL A 47 -10.18 7.48 17.42
C VAL A 47 -9.77 8.51 18.47
N GLU A 48 -10.20 9.76 18.36
CA GLU A 48 -9.96 10.81 19.36
C GLU A 48 -10.70 10.55 20.68
N ALA A 49 -11.91 9.99 20.64
CA ALA A 49 -12.67 9.60 21.84
C ALA A 49 -12.03 8.41 22.60
N GLY A 50 -11.18 7.61 21.95
CA GLY A 50 -10.43 6.50 22.54
C GLY A 50 -8.97 6.83 22.89
N ALA A 51 -8.45 7.97 22.42
CA ALA A 51 -7.06 8.37 22.63
C ALA A 51 -6.89 9.06 23.99
N LYS A 52 -6.99 8.30 25.08
CA LYS A 52 -6.42 8.73 26.37
C LYS A 52 -4.90 8.62 26.25
N VAL A 53 -4.27 9.69 25.78
CA VAL A 53 -2.81 9.83 25.73
C VAL A 53 -2.29 9.73 27.17
N VAL A 54 -1.81 8.54 27.53
CA VAL A 54 -1.01 8.36 28.74
C VAL A 54 0.41 8.80 28.39
N VAL A 55 0.72 10.06 28.72
CA VAL A 55 2.11 10.52 28.80
C VAL A 55 2.74 9.82 30.00
N VAL A 56 3.50 8.75 29.75
CA VAL A 56 4.36 8.14 30.77
C VAL A 56 5.61 9.00 30.89
N THR A 57 5.53 10.08 31.66
CA THR A 57 6.71 10.67 32.28
C THR A 57 6.92 10.01 33.64
N GLN A 58 7.98 9.19 33.69
CA GLN A 58 8.75 8.73 34.84
C GLN A 58 8.19 9.09 36.24
N GLY A 59 7.72 8.06 36.95
CA GLY A 59 7.79 7.96 38.41
C GLY A 59 6.69 8.67 39.23
N VAL A 60 6.02 7.87 40.05
CA VAL A 60 5.09 8.22 41.16
C VAL A 60 3.61 8.45 40.76
N PRO A 61 2.69 7.52 41.09
CA PRO A 61 1.25 7.77 40.95
C PRO A 61 0.69 8.48 42.18
N ALA A 62 0.23 9.72 42.00
CA ALA A 62 -0.71 10.37 42.91
C ALA A 62 -2.11 10.32 42.29
N THR A 63 -3.03 9.60 42.95
CA THR A 63 -4.45 9.58 42.63
C THR A 63 -5.19 10.49 43.62
N THR A 64 -5.98 11.44 43.10
CA THR A 64 -7.04 12.17 43.82
C THR A 64 -8.32 11.88 43.03
N GLY A 65 -9.23 11.02 43.49
CA GLY A 65 -10.36 11.32 44.38
C GLY A 65 -11.61 11.69 43.54
N ALA A 66 -12.82 11.13 43.68
CA ALA A 66 -13.44 10.54 44.86
C ALA A 66 -14.70 9.68 44.56
N ALA A 67 -14.94 8.72 45.49
CA ALA A 67 -16.19 8.22 46.13
C ALA A 67 -17.33 7.60 45.28
N SER A 68 -18.12 6.60 45.73
CA SER A 68 -18.33 5.94 47.02
C SER A 68 -19.02 4.57 46.82
N GLY A 69 -18.86 3.62 47.75
CA GLY A 69 -19.67 2.39 47.81
C GLY A 69 -19.00 1.18 48.47
N SER A 70 -19.28 0.98 49.77
CA SER A 70 -18.76 -0.06 50.67
C SER A 70 -19.40 -1.45 50.50
N THR A 71 -18.63 -2.54 50.70
CA THR A 71 -18.91 -3.60 51.70
C THR A 71 -17.76 -4.61 51.82
N THR A 72 -17.62 -5.09 53.04
CA THR A 72 -16.58 -5.88 53.71
C THR A 72 -16.43 -7.33 53.25
N SER A 73 -15.18 -7.85 53.18
CA SER A 73 -14.70 -9.08 53.85
C SER A 73 -13.21 -9.35 53.55
N ALA A 74 -12.47 -9.78 54.57
CA ALA A 74 -11.01 -9.92 54.63
C ALA A 74 -10.51 -11.34 54.19
N PRO A 75 -9.22 -11.70 54.37
CA PRO A 75 -8.24 -11.83 53.30
C PRO A 75 -7.83 -13.30 53.00
N THR A 76 -7.34 -13.58 51.79
CA THR A 76 -6.57 -14.81 51.51
C THR A 76 -5.33 -14.43 50.71
N ALA A 77 -4.17 -14.82 51.23
CA ALA A 77 -2.84 -14.58 50.70
C ALA A 77 -2.58 -15.37 49.39
N PRO A 78 -1.57 -14.97 48.59
CA PRO A 78 -1.60 -15.10 47.14
C PRO A 78 -1.11 -16.45 46.61
N ALA A 79 -1.87 -17.03 45.67
CA ALA A 79 -1.35 -18.06 44.78
C ALA A 79 -0.60 -17.38 43.62
N ALA A 80 0.68 -17.72 43.46
CA ALA A 80 1.52 -17.28 42.36
C ALA A 80 0.92 -17.72 41.01
N PRO A 81 0.84 -16.86 39.99
CA PRO A 81 0.58 -17.31 38.62
C PRO A 81 1.86 -17.96 38.08
N SER A 82 2.03 -19.25 38.36
CA SER A 82 2.84 -20.12 37.52
C SER A 82 2.07 -20.36 36.23
N GLY A 83 2.62 -19.88 35.12
CA GLY A 83 2.01 -20.06 33.81
C GLY A 83 2.22 -18.85 32.91
N ALA A 84 3.48 -18.53 32.61
CA ALA A 84 3.75 -17.83 31.36
C ALA A 84 3.09 -18.66 30.23
N PRO A 85 2.33 -18.04 29.30
CA PRO A 85 1.83 -18.78 28.15
C PRO A 85 3.08 -19.25 27.39
N ALA A 86 3.35 -20.55 27.43
CA ALA A 86 4.31 -21.16 26.57
C ALA A 86 3.90 -20.77 25.15
N MET A 87 4.65 -19.85 24.53
CA MET A 87 4.51 -19.58 23.12
C MET A 87 4.60 -20.93 22.43
N ALA A 88 3.48 -21.37 21.84
CA ALA A 88 3.38 -22.66 21.22
C ALA A 88 4.58 -22.82 20.28
N LYS A 89 5.44 -23.79 20.60
CA LYS A 89 6.60 -24.13 19.76
C LYS A 89 6.05 -24.38 18.36
N PRO A 90 6.57 -23.71 17.32
CA PRO A 90 6.08 -23.90 15.97
C PRO A 90 6.10 -25.39 15.64
N ALA A 91 4.91 -25.96 15.42
CA ALA A 91 4.70 -27.35 15.05
C ALA A 91 4.97 -27.46 13.54
N GLY A 92 6.23 -27.43 13.16
CA GLY A 92 6.65 -27.49 11.76
C GLY A 92 8.16 -27.55 11.59
N PRO A 93 8.64 -27.84 10.36
CA PRO A 93 10.06 -27.79 10.08
C PRO A 93 10.58 -26.38 10.30
N LEU A 94 11.74 -26.27 10.95
CA LEU A 94 12.43 -25.03 11.24
C LEU A 94 13.74 -25.01 10.45
N ASP A 95 14.20 -23.82 10.07
CA ASP A 95 15.56 -23.66 9.55
C ASP A 95 16.61 -23.81 10.67
N ASN A 96 17.88 -23.84 10.30
CA ASN A 96 19.00 -23.91 11.24
C ASN A 96 19.11 -22.69 12.17
N GLN A 97 18.33 -21.64 11.93
CA GLN A 97 18.26 -20.42 12.75
C GLN A 97 16.95 -20.35 13.55
N GLY A 98 16.16 -21.43 13.60
CA GLY A 98 14.91 -21.50 14.37
C GLY A 98 13.74 -20.73 13.76
N ARG A 99 13.82 -20.37 12.48
CA ARG A 99 12.78 -19.63 11.74
C ARG A 99 11.87 -20.61 11.00
N ASP A 100 10.57 -20.35 11.06
CA ASP A 100 9.54 -21.18 10.47
C ASP A 100 9.16 -20.73 9.05
N GLU A 101 8.35 -21.54 8.37
CA GLU A 101 7.82 -21.21 7.04
C GLU A 101 7.09 -19.86 7.01
N LYS A 102 6.33 -19.55 8.07
CA LYS A 102 5.54 -18.32 8.16
C LYS A 102 6.44 -17.09 8.16
N TYR A 103 7.55 -17.12 8.91
CA TYR A 103 8.56 -16.07 8.89
C TYR A 103 9.07 -15.86 7.46
N TRP A 104 9.50 -16.94 6.80
CA TRP A 104 10.11 -16.86 5.47
C TRP A 104 9.14 -16.32 4.43
N ARG A 105 7.91 -16.86 4.38
CA ARG A 105 6.87 -16.34 3.48
C ARG A 105 6.59 -14.86 3.71
N GLY A 106 6.48 -14.45 4.98
CA GLY A 106 6.29 -13.04 5.33
C GLY A 106 7.46 -12.16 4.86
N ALA A 107 8.70 -12.60 5.08
CA ALA A 107 9.90 -11.89 4.65
C ALA A 107 9.96 -11.73 3.12
N PHE A 108 9.71 -12.80 2.35
CA PHE A 108 9.71 -12.73 0.89
C PHE A 108 8.57 -11.89 0.34
N GLN A 109 7.36 -11.99 0.91
CA GLN A 109 6.23 -11.15 0.51
C GLN A 109 6.53 -9.67 0.75
N ALA A 110 7.08 -9.32 1.92
CA ALA A 110 7.46 -7.96 2.25
C ALA A 110 8.56 -7.43 1.31
N ALA A 111 9.60 -8.23 1.04
CA ALA A 111 10.70 -7.85 0.16
C ALA A 111 10.24 -7.64 -1.30
N ARG A 112 9.36 -8.51 -1.82
CA ARG A 112 8.78 -8.34 -3.16
C ARG A 112 7.86 -7.14 -3.25
N ALA A 113 7.05 -6.89 -2.22
CA ALA A 113 6.21 -5.71 -2.15
C ALA A 113 7.06 -4.43 -2.17
N GLU A 114 8.18 -4.42 -1.44
CA GLU A 114 9.11 -3.31 -1.44
C GLU A 114 9.81 -3.12 -2.79
N MET A 115 10.26 -4.21 -3.40
CA MET A 115 10.81 -4.19 -4.76
C MET A 115 9.81 -3.58 -5.75
N LYS A 116 8.55 -4.04 -5.71
CA LYS A 116 7.50 -3.52 -6.59
C LYS A 116 7.27 -2.02 -6.36
N ARG A 117 7.15 -1.57 -5.10
CA ARG A 117 7.00 -0.14 -4.80
C ARG A 117 8.17 0.70 -5.31
N ALA A 118 9.40 0.20 -5.18
CA ALA A 118 10.58 0.90 -5.66
C ALA A 118 10.60 0.98 -7.20
N GLU A 119 10.22 -0.11 -7.90
CA GLU A 119 10.06 -0.11 -9.35
C GLU A 119 8.94 0.82 -9.83
N ASP A 120 7.80 0.83 -9.15
CA ASP A 120 6.68 1.74 -9.44
C ASP A 120 7.12 3.20 -9.26
N LYS A 121 7.92 3.50 -8.23
CA LYS A 121 8.50 4.84 -8.02
C LYS A 121 9.40 5.24 -9.19
N VAL A 122 10.26 4.34 -9.68
CA VAL A 122 11.07 4.60 -10.89
C VAL A 122 10.17 4.95 -12.08
N ALA A 123 9.15 4.14 -12.34
CA ALA A 123 8.24 4.37 -13.47
C ALA A 123 7.51 5.73 -13.37
N ILE A 124 7.00 6.06 -12.18
CA ILE A 124 6.31 7.34 -11.94
C ILE A 124 7.26 8.52 -12.13
N THR A 125 8.48 8.45 -11.60
CA THR A 125 9.45 9.55 -11.74
C THR A 125 9.93 9.70 -13.18
N GLU A 126 10.07 8.61 -13.95
CA GLU A 126 10.36 8.69 -15.39
C GLU A 126 9.22 9.35 -16.19
N LEU A 127 7.96 9.03 -15.86
CA LEU A 127 6.81 9.69 -16.48
C LEU A 127 6.78 11.19 -16.17
N LYS A 128 7.02 11.57 -14.91
CA LYS A 128 7.12 12.98 -14.49
C LYS A 128 8.25 13.71 -15.23
N LEU A 129 9.40 13.07 -15.41
CA LEU A 129 10.49 13.65 -16.18
C LEU A 129 10.11 13.86 -17.65
N LYS A 130 9.43 12.90 -18.29
CA LYS A 130 8.95 13.02 -19.68
C LYS A 130 7.90 14.13 -19.81
N ASP A 131 7.00 14.26 -18.84
CA ASP A 131 6.01 15.33 -18.80
C ASP A 131 6.67 16.72 -18.69
N LEU A 132 7.61 16.90 -17.76
CA LEU A 132 8.35 18.16 -17.62
C LEU A 132 9.14 18.52 -18.89
N ASN A 133 9.77 17.54 -19.54
CA ASN A 133 10.44 17.76 -20.82
C ASN A 133 9.44 18.17 -21.92
N SER A 134 8.24 17.56 -21.95
CA SER A 134 7.19 17.93 -22.89
C SER A 134 6.69 19.35 -22.65
N GLN A 135 6.45 19.73 -21.38
CA GLN A 135 6.09 21.09 -21.00
C GLN A 135 7.16 22.11 -21.41
N MET A 136 8.44 21.75 -21.30
CA MET A 136 9.56 22.62 -21.70
C MET A 136 9.55 22.91 -23.21
N LEU A 137 9.16 21.94 -24.03
CA LEU A 137 9.06 22.10 -25.49
C LEU A 137 7.83 22.92 -25.90
N LEU A 138 6.73 22.79 -25.15
CA LEU A 138 5.47 23.47 -25.44
C LEU A 138 5.41 24.90 -24.90
N ASN A 139 6.19 25.24 -23.87
CA ASN A 139 6.15 26.55 -23.22
C ASN A 139 7.13 27.53 -23.90
N SER A 140 6.58 28.55 -24.56
CA SER A 140 7.36 29.60 -25.24
C SER A 140 7.86 30.71 -24.32
N ALA A 141 7.36 30.82 -23.08
CA ALA A 141 7.77 31.86 -22.15
C ALA A 141 9.10 31.51 -21.47
N LEU A 142 10.17 32.24 -21.84
CA LEU A 142 11.54 32.02 -21.34
C LEU A 142 11.62 31.96 -19.80
N TYR A 143 10.89 32.83 -19.09
CA TYR A 143 10.89 32.85 -17.63
C TYR A 143 10.44 31.52 -17.01
N ASN A 144 9.34 30.94 -17.50
CA ASN A 144 8.86 29.64 -17.01
C ASN A 144 9.82 28.50 -17.36
N ARG A 145 10.50 28.60 -18.51
CA ARG A 145 11.45 27.59 -18.98
C ARG A 145 12.69 27.52 -18.10
N GLU A 146 13.33 28.66 -17.84
CA GLU A 146 14.61 28.71 -17.13
C GLU A 146 14.45 28.66 -15.61
N TYR A 147 13.48 29.38 -15.03
CA TYR A 147 13.38 29.52 -13.58
C TYR A 147 12.50 28.46 -12.92
N ARG A 148 11.58 27.84 -13.65
CA ARG A 148 10.66 26.83 -13.10
C ARG A 148 10.97 25.42 -13.60
N LEU A 149 10.94 25.22 -14.93
CA LEU A 149 11.04 23.89 -15.52
C LEU A 149 12.46 23.32 -15.43
N GLY A 150 13.50 24.12 -15.70
CA GLY A 150 14.91 23.68 -15.62
C GLY A 150 15.28 23.08 -14.25
N PRO A 151 15.04 23.78 -13.12
CA PRO A 151 15.28 23.23 -11.79
C PRO A 151 14.44 21.98 -11.50
N GLN A 152 13.15 21.99 -11.85
CA GLN A 152 12.26 20.83 -11.65
C GLN A 152 12.73 19.58 -12.42
N ILE A 153 13.22 19.75 -13.64
CA ILE A 153 13.81 18.66 -14.44
C ILE A 153 15.07 18.12 -13.74
N THR A 154 15.96 19.01 -13.31
CA THR A 154 17.19 18.63 -12.62
C THR A 154 16.91 17.88 -11.32
N ASP A 155 15.95 18.35 -10.53
CA ASP A 155 15.57 17.69 -9.28
C ASP A 155 14.87 16.35 -9.51
N THR A 156 14.00 16.27 -10.53
CA THR A 156 13.35 15.01 -10.91
C THR A 156 14.35 13.99 -11.44
N GLN A 157 15.43 14.41 -12.12
CA GLN A 157 16.53 13.53 -12.52
C GLN A 157 17.27 12.95 -11.30
N LYS A 158 17.59 13.78 -10.30
CA LYS A 158 18.20 13.29 -9.05
C LYS A 158 17.27 12.33 -8.30
N GLU A 159 15.97 12.64 -8.27
CA GLU A 159 14.94 11.78 -7.70
C GLU A 159 14.89 10.43 -8.42
N LEU A 160 14.99 10.43 -9.75
CA LEU A 160 15.03 9.22 -10.57
C LEU A 160 16.27 8.37 -10.29
N ASP A 161 17.44 8.98 -10.19
CA ASP A 161 18.68 8.28 -9.86
C ASP A 161 18.61 7.64 -8.47
N THR A 162 17.98 8.33 -7.52
CA THR A 162 17.74 7.80 -6.17
C THR A 162 16.76 6.63 -6.23
N ALA A 163 15.63 6.78 -6.92
CA ALA A 163 14.64 5.71 -7.08
C ALA A 163 15.23 4.46 -7.74
N LYS A 164 16.12 4.62 -8.74
CA LYS A 164 16.83 3.51 -9.38
C LYS A 164 17.73 2.78 -8.40
N LYS A 165 18.50 3.51 -7.59
CA LYS A 165 19.33 2.92 -6.52
C LYS A 165 18.47 2.17 -5.49
N ASP A 166 17.34 2.75 -5.08
CA ASP A 166 16.40 2.11 -4.15
C ASP A 166 15.86 0.79 -4.74
N ALA A 167 15.49 0.79 -6.02
CA ALA A 167 15.01 -0.41 -6.71
C ALA A 167 16.09 -1.50 -6.80
N GLU A 168 17.34 -1.15 -7.10
CA GLU A 168 18.46 -2.09 -7.07
C GLU A 168 18.71 -2.67 -5.68
N GLN A 169 18.65 -1.83 -4.64
CA GLN A 169 18.78 -2.29 -3.26
C GLN A 169 17.64 -3.24 -2.88
N ALA A 170 16.40 -2.94 -3.28
CA ALA A 170 15.26 -3.81 -3.02
C ALA A 170 15.39 -5.17 -3.74
N LYS A 171 15.90 -5.18 -4.99
CA LYS A 171 16.24 -6.41 -5.71
C LYS A 171 17.30 -7.24 -5.00
N LYS A 172 18.37 -6.57 -4.53
CA LYS A 172 19.43 -7.22 -3.73
C LYS A 172 18.87 -7.83 -2.44
N LYS A 173 17.97 -7.13 -1.73
CA LYS A 173 17.31 -7.68 -0.54
C LYS A 173 16.55 -8.98 -0.81
N VAL A 174 15.88 -9.10 -1.96
CA VAL A 174 15.22 -10.35 -2.35
C VAL A 174 16.25 -11.46 -2.57
N ALA A 175 17.31 -11.20 -3.34
CA ALA A 175 18.38 -12.17 -3.57
C ALA A 175 19.11 -12.57 -2.28
N ASP A 176 19.39 -11.62 -1.39
CA ASP A 176 20.01 -11.86 -0.09
C ASP A 176 19.12 -12.74 0.80
N LEU A 177 17.79 -12.60 0.74
CA LEU A 177 16.87 -13.48 1.44
C LEU A 177 16.87 -14.91 0.87
N GLU A 178 16.97 -15.07 -0.46
CA GLU A 178 17.11 -16.39 -1.10
C GLU A 178 18.40 -17.08 -0.69
N ASP A 179 19.49 -16.32 -0.63
CA ASP A 179 20.79 -16.77 -0.14
C ASP A 179 20.73 -17.17 1.34
N GLN A 180 20.08 -16.36 2.18
CA GLN A 180 19.92 -16.68 3.61
C GLN A 180 19.08 -17.94 3.82
N LEU A 181 17.99 -18.12 3.05
CA LEU A 181 17.17 -19.31 3.10
C LEU A 181 17.98 -20.56 2.72
N ARG A 182 18.81 -20.45 1.66
CA ARG A 182 19.73 -21.53 1.26
C ARG A 182 20.76 -21.85 2.34
N ARG A 183 21.39 -20.84 2.94
CA ARG A 183 22.40 -21.01 4.00
C ARG A 183 21.80 -21.57 5.29
N SER A 184 20.54 -21.26 5.60
CA SER A 184 19.88 -21.78 6.79
C SER A 184 19.28 -23.18 6.60
N ASN A 185 19.47 -23.81 5.43
CA ASN A 185 18.81 -25.06 5.04
C ASN A 185 17.28 -25.00 5.14
N GLY A 186 16.69 -23.82 4.95
CA GLY A 186 15.25 -23.69 4.83
C GLY A 186 14.75 -24.35 3.54
N LEU A 187 13.52 -24.88 3.56
CA LEU A 187 12.98 -25.56 2.40
C LEU A 187 12.80 -24.56 1.24
N PRO A 188 13.19 -24.89 -0.01
CA PRO A 188 13.05 -23.99 -1.16
C PRO A 188 11.61 -23.53 -1.42
N GLY A 189 10.61 -24.31 -0.98
CA GLY A 189 9.20 -23.97 -1.09
C GLY A 189 8.77 -22.75 -0.26
N TRP A 190 9.53 -22.39 0.77
CA TRP A 190 9.20 -21.28 1.67
C TRP A 190 9.44 -19.90 1.07
N ALA A 191 10.19 -19.81 -0.04
CA ALA A 191 10.39 -18.57 -0.75
C ALA A 191 9.16 -18.11 -1.54
N ARG A 192 8.15 -18.96 -1.75
CA ARG A 192 7.04 -18.70 -2.68
C ARG A 192 6.05 -17.69 -2.13
#